data_AF-A0A8T2VX93-F1
#
_entry.id   AF-A0A8T2VX93-F1
#
_cell.length_a   1.000
_cell.length_b   1.000
_cell.length_c   1.000
_cell.angle_alpha   90.00
_cell.angle_beta   90.00
_cell.angle_gamma   90.00
#
_symmetry.space_group_name_H-M   'P 1'
#
loop_
_entity.id
_entity.type
_entity.pdbx_description
1 polymer ?
#
loop_
_entity_poly.entity_id
_entity_poly.type
_entity_poly.pdbx_seq_one_letter_code
_entity_poly.pdbx_strand_id
1 'polypeptide(L)'
;MLVTSAAKSTAHRVGRQMASSAIPGSFDIPAAPVLIPSGPWKEIEGCVCAPKGFKAQGMYGGLRAKGDKADLALILCEKDAVAAGVFTLNVMCAAPVTYCKEVLERTTTVRAVLVNAGQANAATGEQGYQDSLASANATAAALGITPDQVLLESTGVIGRRIKMDALLASVPKLAAALGSAAADAHRAAVAITTTDLVSKSAALEVELSPGRTVRLGGIAKGSGMIHPNMATMLAVVTCDAPVAPEAWRGMFRRASASSFNQITVDGDTSTNDTVIGLTSGMANGPEITDAGSSEGQRLEAALTAVLQGLAKSIAWDGEGATVLIECEVLGAPDDDAANKVAKSVVGSSLVKSAVFGHDPNWGRIAAAAGYSGVHYSQADVKIMLGDMVLMENGQPLEFDAVAASAYLKGKAAEHGTVNMQVSIGNGPGKGMAWGCDLSYDYNLLDDQEQEDLIASLQQQLAQQTQKTKTYVGGGGASVAVLFILSALYQAIYPWQLPHHAPFRDIIHPASVVIAELGAAITAGYATAAVLAFGPRSEPVWRRNLVFCTTLALFMFCFWATAIYKVVMQGKWPLRALWRVLWKPLAPSFCVAAAVLLIDGLGEIRPELAKLQASKYQLKKA
;
A
#
# COMPACT_ATOMS: atom_id res chain seq x y z
N MET A 1 60.92 8.15 -39.25
CA MET A 1 60.15 8.13 -37.98
C MET A 1 58.86 8.89 -38.20
N LEU A 2 57.74 8.19 -37.95
CA LEU A 2 56.40 8.68 -37.63
C LEU A 2 55.71 9.69 -38.57
N VAL A 3 54.86 9.15 -39.45
CA VAL A 3 53.49 9.67 -39.65
C VAL A 3 52.55 8.46 -39.74
N THR A 4 51.67 8.31 -38.75
CA THR A 4 50.58 7.32 -38.74
C THR A 4 49.27 8.04 -38.40
N SER A 5 48.30 8.01 -39.30
CA SER A 5 46.87 8.20 -38.99
C SER A 5 46.03 7.89 -40.24
N ALA A 6 44.90 7.22 -40.03
CA ALA A 6 43.79 6.98 -40.95
C ALA A 6 43.96 5.87 -42.00
N ALA A 7 43.74 4.62 -41.56
CA ALA A 7 43.19 3.58 -42.41
C ALA A 7 42.27 2.66 -41.58
N LYS A 8 41.16 2.24 -42.22
CA LYS A 8 40.14 1.25 -41.79
C LYS A 8 38.84 1.83 -41.19
N SER A 9 38.14 2.58 -42.03
CA SER A 9 36.68 2.55 -42.12
C SER A 9 36.31 1.69 -43.34
N THR A 10 35.17 0.99 -43.32
CA THR A 10 34.58 0.18 -44.39
C THR A 10 35.14 -1.24 -44.67
N ALA A 11 34.79 -2.20 -43.81
CA ALA A 11 34.59 -3.60 -44.20
C ALA A 11 33.84 -4.39 -43.10
N HIS A 12 32.50 -4.33 -43.12
CA HIS A 12 31.60 -5.43 -42.75
C HIS A 12 30.15 -4.94 -42.80
N ARG A 13 29.56 -5.00 -44.00
CA ARG A 13 28.12 -4.78 -44.20
C ARG A 13 27.58 -5.72 -45.26
N VAL A 14 27.68 -7.03 -45.02
CA VAL A 14 26.78 -8.06 -45.57
C VAL A 14 26.88 -9.28 -44.65
N GLY A 15 25.80 -9.61 -43.93
CA GLY A 15 25.73 -10.83 -43.12
C GLY A 15 24.66 -10.79 -42.03
N ARG A 16 23.47 -11.34 -42.34
CA ARG A 16 22.32 -11.66 -41.46
C ARG A 16 21.51 -10.49 -40.88
N GLN A 17 20.65 -9.94 -41.75
CA GLN A 17 19.26 -9.68 -41.35
C GLN A 17 18.57 -11.04 -41.14
N MET A 18 18.54 -11.53 -39.91
CA MET A 18 17.33 -12.14 -39.37
C MET A 18 16.81 -11.16 -38.33
N ALA A 19 15.60 -10.67 -38.54
CA ALA A 19 14.96 -9.73 -37.64
C ALA A 19 14.84 -10.37 -36.24
N SER A 20 15.72 -10.01 -35.30
CA SER A 20 15.30 -9.98 -33.91
C SER A 20 14.30 -8.83 -33.83
N SER A 21 13.01 -9.13 -33.84
CA SER A 21 12.02 -8.18 -33.34
C SER A 21 12.54 -7.69 -31.98
N ALA A 22 12.80 -6.39 -31.83
CA ALA A 22 13.22 -5.84 -30.55
C ALA A 22 12.22 -6.33 -29.49
N ILE A 23 12.72 -6.95 -28.42
CA ILE A 23 11.87 -7.43 -27.32
C ILE A 23 11.16 -6.21 -26.77
N PRO A 24 9.82 -6.17 -26.76
CA PRO A 24 9.09 -5.00 -26.34
C PRO A 24 9.23 -4.81 -24.83
N GLY A 25 9.40 -3.55 -24.41
CA GLY A 25 9.31 -3.10 -23.03
C GLY A 25 10.52 -2.29 -22.57
N SER A 26 10.29 -1.39 -21.60
CA SER A 26 11.38 -0.75 -20.86
C SER A 26 11.90 -1.70 -19.78
N PHE A 27 13.23 -1.76 -19.67
CA PHE A 27 13.96 -2.52 -18.66
C PHE A 27 14.85 -1.62 -17.78
N ASP A 28 14.61 -0.30 -17.83
CA ASP A 28 15.45 0.71 -17.18
C ASP A 28 15.09 0.81 -15.69
N ILE A 29 15.59 -0.13 -14.90
CA ILE A 29 15.53 -0.10 -13.44
C ILE A 29 16.91 -0.46 -12.89
N PRO A 30 17.45 0.29 -11.91
CA PRO A 30 18.72 -0.06 -11.29
C PRO A 30 18.65 -1.42 -10.61
N ALA A 31 19.81 -2.03 -10.36
CA ALA A 31 19.90 -3.25 -9.56
C ALA A 31 20.08 -2.91 -8.08
N ALA A 32 19.46 -3.68 -7.19
CA ALA A 32 19.67 -3.60 -5.77
C ALA A 32 21.12 -3.99 -5.43
N PRO A 33 21.70 -3.52 -4.31
CA PRO A 33 22.95 -4.07 -3.81
C PRO A 33 22.79 -5.58 -3.54
N VAL A 34 23.83 -6.34 -3.85
CA VAL A 34 23.91 -7.78 -3.53
C VAL A 34 24.31 -7.90 -2.06
N LEU A 35 23.35 -8.29 -1.21
CA LEU A 35 23.51 -8.33 0.24
C LEU A 35 23.67 -9.77 0.76
N ILE A 36 24.43 -10.59 0.05
CA ILE A 36 24.65 -12.01 0.42
C ILE A 36 25.59 -12.06 1.65
N PRO A 37 25.26 -12.85 2.69
CA PRO A 37 26.17 -13.09 3.80
C PRO A 37 27.50 -13.70 3.36
N SER A 38 28.59 -13.40 4.08
CA SER A 38 29.88 -14.02 3.82
C SER A 38 29.86 -15.51 4.14
N GLY A 39 30.63 -16.30 3.39
CA GLY A 39 30.70 -17.74 3.57
C GLY A 39 31.60 -18.43 2.54
N PRO A 40 31.67 -19.78 2.55
CA PRO A 40 32.49 -20.56 1.64
C PRO A 40 31.85 -20.70 0.24
N TRP A 41 31.40 -19.59 -0.33
CA TRP A 41 30.84 -19.47 -1.67
C TRP A 41 31.40 -18.24 -2.37
N LYS A 42 31.24 -18.19 -3.68
CA LYS A 42 31.67 -17.07 -4.53
C LYS A 42 30.45 -16.48 -5.23
N GLU A 43 30.27 -15.17 -5.13
CA GLU A 43 29.26 -14.47 -5.91
C GLU A 43 29.57 -14.53 -7.41
N ILE A 44 28.53 -14.76 -8.22
CA ILE A 44 28.63 -14.88 -9.68
C ILE A 44 27.48 -14.13 -10.36
N GLU A 45 27.63 -13.85 -11.65
CA GLU A 45 26.57 -13.28 -12.47
C GLU A 45 25.62 -14.36 -13.01
N GLY A 46 24.47 -13.92 -13.55
CA GLY A 46 23.53 -14.78 -14.29
C GLY A 46 22.19 -15.02 -13.61
N CYS A 47 22.03 -14.64 -12.34
CA CYS A 47 20.78 -14.71 -11.56
C CYS A 47 20.14 -16.12 -11.69
N VAL A 48 18.85 -16.22 -11.99
CA VAL A 48 18.15 -17.50 -12.21
C VAL A 48 18.71 -18.36 -13.36
N CYS A 49 19.54 -17.82 -14.25
CA CYS A 49 20.23 -18.56 -15.32
C CYS A 49 21.69 -18.92 -14.98
N ALA A 50 22.20 -18.53 -13.80
CA ALA A 50 23.55 -18.90 -13.38
C ALA A 50 23.72 -20.43 -13.23
N PRO A 51 22.74 -21.16 -12.66
CA PRO A 51 22.78 -22.62 -12.64
C PRO A 51 22.51 -23.22 -14.02
N LYS A 52 23.16 -24.35 -14.31
CA LYS A 52 22.99 -25.07 -15.58
C LYS A 52 21.54 -25.51 -15.81
N GLY A 53 21.09 -25.42 -17.05
CA GLY A 53 19.79 -25.94 -17.48
C GLY A 53 18.63 -24.96 -17.37
N PHE A 54 18.89 -23.71 -17.00
CA PHE A 54 17.84 -22.68 -16.92
C PHE A 54 17.93 -21.67 -18.06
N LYS A 55 16.76 -21.26 -18.53
CA LYS A 55 16.52 -20.13 -19.42
C LYS A 55 15.51 -19.21 -18.78
N ALA A 56 15.60 -17.92 -19.07
CA ALA A 56 14.65 -16.93 -18.61
C ALA A 56 14.38 -15.90 -19.70
N GLN A 57 13.29 -15.16 -19.56
CA GLN A 57 13.05 -13.95 -20.32
C GLN A 57 12.01 -13.09 -19.61
N GLY A 58 12.09 -11.77 -19.82
CA GLY A 58 11.02 -10.82 -19.48
C GLY A 58 10.62 -10.01 -20.70
N MET A 59 9.35 -9.60 -20.78
CA MET A 59 8.85 -8.71 -21.82
C MET A 59 7.67 -7.87 -21.34
N TYR A 60 7.34 -6.85 -22.11
CA TYR A 60 6.06 -6.16 -22.02
C TYR A 60 4.97 -6.98 -22.71
N GLY A 61 4.05 -7.51 -21.90
CA GLY A 61 2.83 -8.22 -22.30
C GLY A 61 1.57 -7.35 -22.26
N GLY A 62 1.65 -6.08 -21.83
CA GLY A 62 0.52 -5.15 -21.81
C GLY A 62 -0.48 -5.38 -20.67
N LEU A 63 0.00 -5.94 -19.56
CA LEU A 63 -0.78 -6.28 -18.39
C LEU A 63 -0.95 -5.08 -17.45
N ARG A 64 0.07 -4.23 -17.30
CA ARG A 64 -0.02 -2.99 -16.50
C ARG A 64 -1.08 -2.03 -17.03
N ALA A 65 -1.59 -1.15 -16.17
CA ALA A 65 -2.62 -0.17 -16.55
C ALA A 65 -2.10 0.92 -17.50
N LYS A 66 -0.86 1.37 -17.27
CA LYS A 66 -0.16 2.43 -18.01
C LYS A 66 1.32 2.05 -18.18
N GLY A 67 1.99 2.69 -19.14
CA GLY A 67 3.42 2.51 -19.40
C GLY A 67 3.75 1.29 -20.25
N ASP A 68 5.04 1.13 -20.52
CA ASP A 68 5.61 0.05 -21.33
C ASP A 68 6.67 -0.76 -20.57
N LYS A 69 6.76 -0.60 -19.24
CA LYS A 69 7.65 -1.40 -18.38
C LYS A 69 7.28 -2.88 -18.50
N ALA A 70 8.29 -3.75 -18.65
CA ALA A 70 8.08 -5.19 -18.73
C ALA A 70 7.22 -5.71 -17.55
N ASP A 71 6.34 -6.67 -17.84
CA ASP A 71 5.30 -7.11 -16.91
C ASP A 71 4.92 -8.60 -17.04
N LEU A 72 5.65 -9.35 -17.86
CA LEU A 72 5.52 -10.78 -18.02
C LEU A 72 6.91 -11.43 -18.06
N ALA A 73 7.16 -12.39 -17.19
CA ALA A 73 8.40 -13.15 -17.13
C ALA A 73 8.14 -14.65 -17.25
N LEU A 74 9.11 -15.37 -17.80
CA LEU A 74 9.09 -16.82 -17.89
C LEU A 74 10.48 -17.37 -17.54
N ILE A 75 10.52 -18.31 -16.60
CA ILE A 75 11.70 -19.08 -16.25
C ILE A 75 11.43 -20.53 -16.65
N LEU A 76 12.36 -21.16 -17.36
CA LEU A 76 12.26 -22.51 -17.90
C LEU A 76 13.50 -23.34 -17.50
N CYS A 77 13.27 -24.52 -16.95
CA CYS A 77 14.25 -25.59 -16.90
C CYS A 77 14.17 -26.45 -18.18
N GLU A 78 15.32 -26.74 -18.78
CA GLU A 78 15.44 -27.58 -19.97
C GLU A 78 15.05 -29.04 -19.71
N LYS A 79 15.03 -29.47 -18.45
CA LYS A 79 14.60 -30.79 -17.99
C LYS A 79 13.55 -30.67 -16.88
N ASP A 80 12.96 -31.80 -16.49
CA ASP A 80 12.16 -31.86 -15.28
C ASP A 80 13.02 -31.46 -14.08
N ALA A 81 12.62 -30.38 -13.40
CA ALA A 81 13.32 -29.84 -12.24
C ALA A 81 12.58 -30.24 -10.97
N VAL A 82 13.33 -30.69 -9.96
CA VAL A 82 12.78 -30.94 -8.62
C VAL A 82 12.28 -29.61 -8.05
N ALA A 83 11.04 -29.59 -7.59
CA ALA A 83 10.32 -28.37 -7.25
C ALA A 83 9.97 -28.30 -5.76
N ALA A 84 10.15 -27.11 -5.19
CA ALA A 84 9.67 -26.72 -3.88
C ALA A 84 8.92 -25.39 -3.97
N GLY A 85 7.93 -25.21 -3.12
CA GLY A 85 7.16 -23.97 -3.01
C GLY A 85 6.88 -23.65 -1.55
N VAL A 86 7.03 -22.37 -1.18
CA VAL A 86 6.53 -21.84 0.09
C VAL A 86 5.57 -20.70 -0.24
N PHE A 87 4.40 -20.70 0.39
CA PHE A 87 3.27 -19.88 -0.02
C PHE A 87 2.66 -19.15 1.17
N THR A 88 1.93 -18.06 0.88
CA THR A 88 1.14 -17.35 1.88
C THR A 88 0.17 -18.27 2.63
N LEU A 89 -0.01 -17.96 3.91
CA LEU A 89 -1.06 -18.49 4.78
C LEU A 89 -2.28 -17.57 4.88
N ASN A 90 -2.27 -16.44 4.16
CA ASN A 90 -3.40 -15.51 4.16
C ASN A 90 -4.68 -16.24 3.69
N VAL A 91 -5.77 -16.09 4.45
CA VAL A 91 -7.07 -16.73 4.14
C VAL A 91 -7.61 -16.25 2.79
N MET A 92 -7.31 -15.02 2.40
CA MET A 92 -7.64 -14.44 1.09
C MET A 92 -6.64 -14.85 0.00
N CYS A 93 -6.09 -16.07 0.10
CA CYS A 93 -5.11 -16.66 -0.80
C CYS A 93 -5.53 -16.52 -2.27
N ALA A 94 -4.64 -15.98 -3.10
CA ALA A 94 -4.94 -15.72 -4.51
C ALA A 94 -5.10 -17.01 -5.32
N ALA A 95 -5.83 -16.91 -6.44
CA ALA A 95 -6.04 -18.01 -7.37
C ALA A 95 -4.73 -18.69 -7.88
N PRO A 96 -3.69 -17.95 -8.32
CA PRO A 96 -2.44 -18.57 -8.77
C PRO A 96 -1.70 -19.34 -7.66
N VAL A 97 -1.79 -18.86 -6.41
CA VAL A 97 -1.18 -19.54 -5.26
C VAL A 97 -1.89 -20.88 -5.00
N THR A 98 -3.22 -20.88 -5.04
CA THR A 98 -4.03 -22.10 -4.88
C THR A 98 -3.69 -23.11 -5.96
N TYR A 99 -3.65 -22.68 -7.22
CA TYR A 99 -3.21 -23.50 -8.35
C TYR A 99 -1.82 -24.11 -8.13
N CYS A 100 -0.83 -23.32 -7.71
CA CYS A 100 0.53 -23.81 -7.47
C CYS A 100 0.61 -24.85 -6.34
N LYS A 101 -0.15 -24.65 -5.25
CA LYS A 101 -0.24 -25.63 -4.15
C LYS A 101 -0.74 -26.97 -4.67
N GLU A 102 -1.84 -26.96 -5.42
CA GLU A 102 -2.42 -28.17 -5.99
C GLU A 102 -1.49 -28.89 -6.98
N VAL A 103 -0.75 -28.14 -7.82
CA VAL A 103 0.26 -28.74 -8.72
C VAL A 103 1.35 -29.44 -7.92
N LEU A 104 1.92 -28.79 -6.91
CA LEU A 104 3.02 -29.35 -6.10
C LEU A 104 2.60 -30.52 -5.18
N GLU A 105 1.31 -30.67 -4.92
CA GLU A 105 0.73 -31.85 -4.27
C GLU A 105 0.69 -33.06 -5.21
N ARG A 106 0.51 -32.84 -6.52
CA ARG A 106 0.43 -33.92 -7.52
C ARG A 106 1.78 -34.35 -8.08
N THR A 107 2.74 -33.43 -8.15
CA THR A 107 4.06 -33.69 -8.75
C THR A 107 5.22 -33.22 -7.88
N THR A 108 6.35 -33.92 -7.98
CA THR A 108 7.62 -33.51 -7.39
C THR A 108 8.49 -32.68 -8.34
N THR A 109 8.16 -32.67 -9.64
CA THR A 109 8.92 -31.97 -10.67
C THR A 109 8.04 -31.05 -11.52
N VAL A 110 8.60 -29.92 -11.91
CA VAL A 110 8.00 -28.97 -12.86
C VAL A 110 9.08 -28.48 -13.83
N ARG A 111 8.71 -27.68 -14.83
CA ARG A 111 9.65 -27.13 -15.80
C ARG A 111 9.63 -25.62 -15.91
N ALA A 112 8.51 -24.96 -15.65
CA ALA A 112 8.40 -23.54 -15.89
C ALA A 112 7.71 -22.78 -14.75
N VAL A 113 8.08 -21.51 -14.60
CA VAL A 113 7.37 -20.52 -13.79
C VAL A 113 7.01 -19.34 -14.67
N LEU A 114 5.71 -19.07 -14.84
CA LEU A 114 5.20 -17.87 -15.48
C LEU A 114 4.87 -16.84 -14.41
N VAL A 115 5.42 -15.64 -14.54
CA VAL A 115 5.18 -14.54 -13.59
C VAL A 115 4.55 -13.36 -14.30
N ASN A 116 3.46 -12.81 -13.78
CA ASN A 116 2.84 -11.59 -14.29
C ASN A 116 2.79 -10.47 -13.25
N ALA A 117 3.00 -9.24 -13.71
CA ALA A 117 2.86 -8.02 -12.92
C ALA A 117 1.72 -7.14 -13.45
N GLY A 118 1.00 -6.50 -12.53
CA GLY A 118 -0.10 -5.57 -12.82
C GLY A 118 -1.43 -6.01 -12.22
N GLN A 119 -1.75 -7.30 -12.24
CA GLN A 119 -2.90 -7.87 -11.54
C GLN A 119 -2.47 -9.05 -10.69
N ALA A 120 -2.79 -8.98 -9.39
CA ALA A 120 -2.53 -10.07 -8.45
C ALA A 120 -3.42 -11.29 -8.67
N ASN A 121 -4.57 -11.13 -9.34
CA ASN A 121 -5.58 -12.19 -9.45
C ASN A 121 -6.00 -12.77 -8.08
N ALA A 122 -6.10 -11.89 -7.09
CA ALA A 122 -6.60 -12.18 -5.75
C ALA A 122 -8.02 -11.63 -5.61
N ALA A 123 -8.87 -12.33 -4.83
CA ALA A 123 -10.29 -11.99 -4.66
C ALA A 123 -11.08 -11.90 -5.99
N THR A 124 -10.75 -12.74 -6.97
CA THR A 124 -11.35 -12.77 -8.32
C THR A 124 -12.33 -13.93 -8.55
N GLY A 125 -12.61 -14.71 -7.50
CA GLY A 125 -13.56 -15.82 -7.53
C GLY A 125 -13.15 -16.97 -8.47
N GLU A 126 -14.12 -17.81 -8.81
CA GLU A 126 -13.92 -18.98 -9.69
C GLU A 126 -13.26 -18.61 -11.02
N GLN A 127 -13.69 -17.48 -11.61
CA GLN A 127 -13.12 -17.04 -12.87
C GLN A 127 -11.63 -16.71 -12.77
N GLY A 128 -11.17 -16.17 -11.63
CA GLY A 128 -9.74 -15.95 -11.41
C GLY A 128 -8.93 -17.26 -11.42
N TYR A 129 -9.48 -18.33 -10.87
CA TYR A 129 -8.86 -19.65 -10.93
C TYR A 129 -8.88 -20.23 -12.35
N GLN A 130 -9.97 -20.05 -13.11
CA GLN A 130 -10.02 -20.40 -14.53
C GLN A 130 -8.98 -19.62 -15.37
N ASP A 131 -8.76 -18.34 -15.05
CA ASP A 131 -7.73 -17.51 -15.69
C ASP A 131 -6.31 -18.05 -15.41
N SER A 132 -6.06 -18.58 -14.19
CA SER A 132 -4.82 -19.29 -13.85
C SER A 132 -4.65 -20.57 -14.67
N LEU A 133 -5.68 -21.42 -14.76
CA LEU A 133 -5.65 -22.63 -15.60
C LEU A 133 -5.37 -22.30 -17.07
N ALA A 134 -6.04 -21.28 -17.62
CA ALA A 134 -5.84 -20.83 -18.98
C ALA A 134 -4.41 -20.33 -19.22
N SER A 135 -3.83 -19.60 -18.26
CA SER A 135 -2.43 -19.13 -18.31
C SER A 135 -1.44 -20.28 -18.31
N ALA A 136 -1.62 -21.28 -17.44
CA ALA A 136 -0.79 -22.48 -17.40
C ALA A 136 -0.90 -23.30 -18.69
N ASN A 137 -2.11 -23.51 -19.21
CA ASN A 137 -2.36 -24.22 -20.47
C ASN A 137 -1.68 -23.54 -21.65
N ALA A 138 -1.78 -22.21 -21.74
CA ALA A 138 -1.15 -21.45 -22.83
C ALA A 138 0.38 -21.52 -22.77
N THR A 139 0.96 -21.41 -21.58
CA THR A 139 2.41 -21.56 -21.37
C THR A 139 2.88 -22.96 -21.70
N ALA A 140 2.15 -23.97 -21.25
CA ALA A 140 2.44 -25.37 -21.53
C ALA A 140 2.44 -25.66 -23.03
N ALA A 141 1.41 -25.17 -23.74
CA ALA A 141 1.30 -25.31 -25.19
C ALA A 141 2.45 -24.60 -25.93
N ALA A 142 2.82 -23.39 -25.52
CA ALA A 142 3.91 -22.62 -26.13
C ALA A 142 5.29 -23.28 -25.93
N LEU A 143 5.45 -24.05 -24.85
CA LEU A 143 6.69 -24.74 -24.49
C LEU A 143 6.73 -26.21 -24.93
N GLY A 144 5.61 -26.77 -25.38
CA GLY A 144 5.49 -28.20 -25.68
C GLY A 144 5.60 -29.09 -24.44
N ILE A 145 5.07 -28.65 -23.30
CA ILE A 145 5.04 -29.37 -22.02
C ILE A 145 3.59 -29.54 -21.53
N THR A 146 3.40 -30.15 -20.37
CA THR A 146 2.07 -30.29 -19.74
C THR A 146 1.76 -29.13 -18.78
N PRO A 147 0.48 -28.80 -18.52
CA PRO A 147 0.10 -27.75 -17.57
C PRO A 147 0.64 -27.98 -16.14
N ASP A 148 0.66 -29.24 -15.69
CA ASP A 148 1.22 -29.62 -14.37
C ASP A 148 2.74 -29.41 -14.26
N GLN A 149 3.42 -29.09 -15.36
CA GLN A 149 4.84 -28.67 -15.36
C GLN A 149 5.00 -27.15 -15.31
N VAL A 150 3.93 -26.38 -15.17
CA VAL A 150 3.93 -24.91 -15.11
C VAL A 150 3.40 -24.44 -13.78
N LEU A 151 4.20 -23.65 -13.06
CA LEU A 151 3.78 -22.88 -11.90
C LEU A 151 3.55 -21.42 -12.29
N LEU A 152 2.76 -20.71 -11.48
CA LEU A 152 2.31 -19.34 -11.72
C LEU A 152 2.61 -18.45 -10.52
N GLU A 153 3.02 -17.23 -10.79
CA GLU A 153 3.09 -16.15 -9.82
C GLU A 153 2.42 -14.90 -10.39
N SER A 154 1.62 -14.20 -9.58
CA SER A 154 0.93 -12.97 -9.99
C SER A 154 1.08 -11.91 -8.92
N THR A 155 1.31 -10.66 -9.32
CA THR A 155 1.42 -9.52 -8.41
C THR A 155 0.77 -8.27 -8.99
N GLY A 156 0.30 -7.37 -8.13
CA GLY A 156 -0.33 -6.10 -8.50
C GLY A 156 -1.68 -5.92 -7.81
N VAL A 157 -2.63 -5.30 -8.49
CA VAL A 157 -3.90 -4.87 -7.88
C VAL A 157 -4.79 -6.07 -7.51
N ILE A 158 -5.29 -6.09 -6.26
CA ILE A 158 -6.29 -7.06 -5.76
C ILE A 158 -7.68 -6.74 -6.34
N GLY A 159 -8.50 -7.76 -6.60
CA GLY A 159 -9.87 -7.58 -7.13
C GLY A 159 -9.91 -7.24 -8.63
N ARG A 160 -8.77 -7.34 -9.32
CA ARG A 160 -8.66 -7.19 -10.78
C ARG A 160 -8.27 -8.52 -11.41
N ARG A 161 -9.06 -8.96 -12.40
CA ARG A 161 -8.75 -10.13 -13.23
C ARG A 161 -7.60 -9.83 -14.18
N ILE A 162 -6.85 -10.87 -14.54
CA ILE A 162 -5.76 -10.78 -15.51
C ILE A 162 -6.33 -10.35 -16.87
N LYS A 163 -5.59 -9.51 -17.60
CA LYS A 163 -5.93 -9.17 -19.00
C LYS A 163 -5.61 -10.36 -19.92
N MET A 164 -6.47 -11.38 -19.89
CA MET A 164 -6.20 -12.67 -20.52
C MET A 164 -5.90 -12.58 -22.01
N ASP A 165 -6.61 -11.77 -22.79
CA ASP A 165 -6.32 -11.61 -24.22
C ASP A 165 -4.87 -11.16 -24.49
N ALA A 166 -4.37 -10.22 -23.68
CA ALA A 166 -3.00 -9.71 -23.78
C ALA A 166 -1.97 -10.75 -23.32
N LEU A 167 -2.25 -11.46 -22.23
CA LEU A 167 -1.41 -12.55 -21.73
C LEU A 167 -1.27 -13.66 -22.77
N LEU A 168 -2.40 -14.19 -23.26
CA LEU A 168 -2.45 -15.30 -24.21
C LEU A 168 -1.76 -14.95 -25.53
N ALA A 169 -1.88 -13.70 -26.00
CA ALA A 169 -1.18 -13.23 -27.20
C ALA A 169 0.34 -13.04 -27.01
N SER A 170 0.79 -12.90 -25.76
CA SER A 170 2.20 -12.61 -25.41
C SER A 170 2.99 -13.87 -25.08
N VAL A 171 2.38 -14.85 -24.43
CA VAL A 171 3.03 -16.09 -23.98
C VAL A 171 3.83 -16.81 -25.09
N PRO A 172 3.30 -17.03 -26.32
CA PRO A 172 4.09 -17.66 -27.38
C PRO A 172 5.33 -16.88 -27.79
N LYS A 173 5.26 -15.54 -27.77
CA LYS A 173 6.40 -14.66 -28.09
C LYS A 173 7.45 -14.71 -26.99
N LEU A 174 7.01 -14.73 -25.73
CA LEU A 174 7.89 -14.86 -24.56
C LEU A 174 8.65 -16.18 -24.59
N ALA A 175 7.95 -17.29 -24.83
CA ALA A 175 8.54 -18.62 -24.93
C ALA A 175 9.59 -18.70 -26.05
N ALA A 176 9.30 -18.12 -27.21
CA ALA A 176 10.24 -18.08 -28.34
C ALA A 176 11.50 -17.23 -28.08
N ALA A 177 11.43 -16.29 -27.12
CA ALA A 177 12.51 -15.37 -26.78
C ALA A 177 13.36 -15.84 -25.57
N LEU A 178 13.09 -17.02 -25.01
CA LEU A 178 13.86 -17.57 -23.89
C LEU A 178 15.34 -17.71 -24.21
N GLY A 179 16.18 -17.18 -23.33
CA GLY A 179 17.64 -17.26 -23.43
C GLY A 179 18.28 -17.60 -22.09
N SER A 180 19.57 -17.93 -22.11
CA SER A 180 20.35 -18.31 -20.92
C SER A 180 21.42 -17.28 -20.56
N ALA A 181 21.44 -16.10 -21.21
CA ALA A 181 22.41 -15.07 -20.89
C ALA A 181 22.02 -14.31 -19.61
N ALA A 182 23.00 -13.69 -18.95
CA ALA A 182 22.73 -12.85 -17.77
C ALA A 182 21.72 -11.73 -18.06
N ALA A 183 21.75 -11.15 -19.28
CA ALA A 183 20.79 -10.16 -19.72
C ALA A 183 19.35 -10.70 -19.82
N ASP A 184 19.17 -11.97 -20.18
CA ASP A 184 17.85 -12.61 -20.23
C ASP A 184 17.27 -12.81 -18.83
N ALA A 185 18.11 -13.25 -17.89
CA ALA A 185 17.73 -13.39 -16.49
C ALA A 185 17.42 -12.04 -15.84
N HIS A 186 18.21 -11.00 -16.18
CA HIS A 186 17.93 -9.64 -15.73
C HIS A 186 16.58 -9.13 -16.25
N ARG A 187 16.26 -9.34 -17.53
CA ARG A 187 14.94 -8.96 -18.08
C ARG A 187 13.79 -9.61 -17.31
N ALA A 188 13.93 -10.88 -16.91
CA ALA A 188 12.94 -11.54 -16.05
C ALA A 188 12.86 -10.86 -14.67
N ALA A 189 14.00 -10.54 -14.04
CA ALA A 189 14.04 -9.83 -12.76
C ALA A 189 13.33 -8.46 -12.82
N VAL A 190 13.47 -7.72 -13.92
CA VAL A 190 12.78 -6.44 -14.10
C VAL A 190 11.28 -6.64 -14.31
N ALA A 191 10.88 -7.61 -15.13
CA ALA A 191 9.48 -7.83 -15.49
C ALA A 191 8.57 -8.18 -14.30
N ILE A 192 9.11 -8.77 -13.23
CA ILE A 192 8.34 -9.14 -12.03
C ILE A 192 8.10 -7.98 -11.05
N THR A 193 8.77 -6.83 -11.23
CA THR A 193 8.68 -5.69 -10.31
C THR A 193 7.34 -4.98 -10.35
N THR A 194 6.98 -4.28 -9.27
CA THR A 194 5.77 -3.45 -9.16
C THR A 194 6.15 -2.05 -8.72
N THR A 195 5.96 -1.74 -7.43
CA THR A 195 6.40 -0.51 -6.76
C THR A 195 7.89 -0.51 -6.42
N ASP A 196 8.61 -1.61 -6.69
CA ASP A 196 10.05 -1.71 -6.53
C ASP A 196 10.79 -0.60 -7.30
N LEU A 197 11.78 0.02 -6.66
CA LEU A 197 12.66 1.01 -7.28
C LEU A 197 13.90 0.37 -7.91
N VAL A 198 14.23 -0.86 -7.49
CA VAL A 198 15.34 -1.66 -8.02
C VAL A 198 14.91 -3.08 -8.40
N SER A 199 15.61 -3.66 -9.37
CA SER A 199 15.56 -5.11 -9.65
C SER A 199 16.40 -5.87 -8.62
N LYS A 200 15.91 -7.04 -8.17
CA LYS A 200 16.54 -7.81 -7.09
C LYS A 200 16.93 -9.18 -7.62
N SER A 201 18.22 -9.46 -7.59
CA SER A 201 18.76 -10.74 -8.05
C SER A 201 20.06 -11.09 -7.34
N ALA A 202 20.29 -12.38 -7.15
CA ALA A 202 21.48 -12.91 -6.50
C ALA A 202 21.91 -14.21 -7.20
N ALA A 203 23.20 -14.48 -7.24
CA ALA A 203 23.72 -15.79 -7.65
C ALA A 203 25.07 -16.08 -7.00
N LEU A 204 25.30 -17.34 -6.68
CA LEU A 204 26.55 -17.81 -6.10
C LEU A 204 26.94 -19.19 -6.64
N GLU A 205 28.22 -19.49 -6.47
CA GLU A 205 28.84 -20.78 -6.72
C GLU A 205 29.41 -21.32 -5.40
N VAL A 206 29.16 -22.60 -5.10
CA VAL A 206 29.62 -23.25 -3.88
C VAL A 206 30.24 -24.62 -4.21
N GLU A 207 31.35 -24.93 -3.53
CA GLU A 207 31.98 -26.24 -3.59
C GLU A 207 31.43 -27.13 -2.47
N LEU A 208 30.70 -28.18 -2.83
CA LEU A 208 30.06 -29.10 -1.89
C LEU A 208 31.08 -30.11 -1.32
N SER A 209 31.98 -30.56 -2.16
CA SER A 209 33.10 -31.46 -1.86
C SER A 209 34.21 -31.22 -2.89
N PRO A 210 35.46 -31.68 -2.65
CA PRO A 210 36.58 -31.38 -3.54
C PRO A 210 36.29 -31.69 -5.02
N GLY A 211 36.30 -30.66 -5.86
CA GLY A 211 36.04 -30.76 -7.30
C GLY A 211 34.54 -30.84 -7.68
N ARG A 212 33.62 -30.70 -6.72
CA ARG A 212 32.18 -30.72 -6.93
C ARG A 212 31.56 -29.36 -6.65
N THR A 213 31.45 -28.57 -7.72
CA THR A 213 30.89 -27.22 -7.69
C THR A 213 29.45 -27.21 -8.21
N VAL A 214 28.58 -26.50 -7.49
CA VAL A 214 27.19 -26.25 -7.86
C VAL A 214 26.89 -24.75 -7.81
N ARG A 215 25.83 -24.33 -8.49
CA ARG A 215 25.41 -22.94 -8.58
C ARG A 215 23.98 -22.78 -8.10
N LEU A 216 23.73 -21.64 -7.48
CA LEU A 216 22.42 -21.18 -7.08
C LEU A 216 22.21 -19.77 -7.60
N GLY A 217 20.98 -19.44 -7.96
CA GLY A 217 20.62 -18.10 -8.37
C GLY A 217 19.16 -17.81 -8.14
N GLY A 218 18.79 -16.55 -8.09
CA GLY A 218 17.41 -16.17 -7.82
C GLY A 218 17.09 -14.75 -8.22
N ILE A 219 15.80 -14.50 -8.36
CA ILE A 219 15.19 -13.19 -8.53
C ILE A 219 14.06 -13.04 -7.52
N ALA A 220 13.83 -11.81 -7.07
CA ALA A 220 12.78 -11.50 -6.12
C ALA A 220 12.13 -10.16 -6.45
N LYS A 221 10.91 -9.95 -5.96
CA LYS A 221 10.22 -8.64 -5.99
C LYS A 221 9.44 -8.41 -4.71
N GLY A 222 9.27 -7.15 -4.35
CA GLY A 222 8.55 -6.69 -3.18
C GLY A 222 9.21 -5.45 -2.59
N SER A 223 8.38 -4.52 -2.14
CA SER A 223 8.80 -3.25 -1.52
C SER A 223 7.74 -2.75 -0.53
N GLY A 224 6.45 -2.99 -0.82
CA GLY A 224 5.32 -2.80 0.10
C GLY A 224 4.45 -4.05 0.25
N MET A 225 3.61 -4.05 1.28
CA MET A 225 2.85 -5.20 1.78
C MET A 225 3.80 -6.38 1.99
N ILE A 226 4.77 -6.22 2.91
CA ILE A 226 5.83 -7.18 3.22
C ILE A 226 5.81 -7.52 4.71
N HIS A 227 5.16 -8.63 5.06
CA HIS A 227 5.27 -9.28 6.37
C HIS A 227 5.08 -10.81 6.27
N PRO A 228 6.08 -11.52 5.74
CA PRO A 228 6.03 -12.96 5.48
C PRO A 228 5.71 -13.78 6.72
N ASN A 229 4.58 -14.47 6.71
CA ASN A 229 4.31 -15.60 7.60
C ASN A 229 4.14 -16.86 6.76
N MET A 230 5.28 -17.36 6.25
CA MET A 230 5.52 -18.35 5.19
C MET A 230 5.91 -17.79 3.81
N ALA A 231 5.52 -16.57 3.43
CA ALA A 231 6.15 -15.74 2.39
C ALA A 231 5.44 -14.38 2.39
N THR A 232 6.12 -13.30 1.95
CA THR A 232 5.57 -11.97 1.61
C THR A 232 6.44 -11.25 0.62
N MET A 233 6.12 -11.48 -0.67
CA MET A 233 6.93 -11.23 -1.87
C MET A 233 6.71 -12.33 -2.93
N LEU A 234 7.26 -12.14 -4.13
CA LEU A 234 7.44 -13.23 -5.11
C LEU A 234 8.93 -13.50 -5.31
N ALA A 235 9.33 -14.77 -5.40
CA ALA A 235 10.69 -15.15 -5.77
C ALA A 235 10.76 -16.48 -6.51
N VAL A 236 11.69 -16.52 -7.46
CA VAL A 236 12.10 -17.75 -8.14
C VAL A 236 13.58 -17.97 -7.89
N VAL A 237 13.91 -19.17 -7.40
CA VAL A 237 15.26 -19.60 -7.07
C VAL A 237 15.58 -20.86 -7.86
N THR A 238 16.74 -20.91 -8.47
CA THR A 238 17.22 -22.02 -9.29
C THR A 238 18.52 -22.60 -8.72
N CYS A 239 18.72 -23.88 -8.93
CA CYS A 239 19.91 -24.63 -8.50
C CYS A 239 20.22 -25.72 -9.53
N ASP A 240 21.49 -26.04 -9.76
CA ASP A 240 21.87 -27.13 -10.65
C ASP A 240 22.31 -28.42 -9.93
N ALA A 241 22.35 -28.42 -8.60
CA ALA A 241 22.66 -29.61 -7.82
C ALA A 241 21.61 -30.73 -8.05
N PRO A 242 22.04 -31.98 -8.25
CA PRO A 242 21.15 -33.14 -8.18
C PRO A 242 20.73 -33.39 -6.74
N VAL A 243 19.43 -33.22 -6.42
CA VAL A 243 18.89 -33.33 -5.06
C VAL A 243 17.56 -34.08 -5.10
N ALA A 244 17.37 -35.03 -4.18
CA ALA A 244 16.11 -35.74 -4.06
C ALA A 244 14.96 -34.79 -3.63
N PRO A 245 13.71 -35.01 -4.07
CA PRO A 245 12.58 -34.11 -3.77
C PRO A 245 12.38 -33.76 -2.29
N GLU A 246 12.44 -34.76 -1.41
CA GLU A 246 12.24 -34.54 0.03
C GLU A 246 13.38 -33.75 0.66
N ALA A 247 14.63 -34.00 0.24
CA ALA A 247 15.78 -33.23 0.70
C ALA A 247 15.68 -31.77 0.23
N TRP A 248 15.36 -31.53 -1.04
CA TRP A 248 15.20 -30.18 -1.58
C TRP A 248 14.08 -29.40 -0.88
N ARG A 249 12.88 -29.99 -0.75
CA ARG A 249 11.74 -29.37 -0.07
C ARG A 249 12.03 -29.06 1.40
N GLY A 250 12.75 -29.96 2.08
CA GLY A 250 13.19 -29.77 3.46
C GLY A 250 14.18 -28.61 3.62
N MET A 251 15.24 -28.58 2.79
CA MET A 251 16.21 -27.48 2.76
C MET A 251 15.52 -26.14 2.44
N PHE A 252 14.66 -26.13 1.42
CA PHE A 252 13.98 -24.93 0.96
C PHE A 252 13.08 -24.34 2.04
N ARG A 253 12.30 -25.16 2.76
CA ARG A 253 11.46 -24.71 3.88
C ARG A 253 12.28 -24.05 4.99
N ARG A 254 13.39 -24.67 5.41
CA ARG A 254 14.26 -24.13 6.45
C ARG A 254 14.97 -22.85 6.00
N ALA A 255 15.50 -22.86 4.78
CA ALA A 255 16.15 -21.69 4.19
C ALA A 255 15.19 -20.50 4.09
N SER A 256 13.94 -20.71 3.63
CA SER A 256 12.90 -19.67 3.62
C SER A 256 12.53 -19.16 5.01
N ALA A 257 12.48 -20.05 6.01
CA ALA A 257 12.20 -19.69 7.40
C ALA A 257 13.26 -18.75 8.00
N SER A 258 14.52 -18.93 7.61
CA SER A 258 15.68 -18.14 8.06
C SER A 258 16.04 -16.97 7.15
N SER A 259 15.19 -16.63 6.18
CA SER A 259 15.45 -15.57 5.19
C SER A 259 14.20 -14.72 4.95
N PHE A 260 13.39 -15.05 3.95
CA PHE A 260 12.17 -14.33 3.62
C PHE A 260 11.25 -14.25 4.83
N ASN A 261 11.04 -15.30 5.62
CA ASN A 261 10.17 -15.20 6.81
C ASN A 261 10.69 -14.30 7.94
N GLN A 262 11.90 -13.78 7.81
CA GLN A 262 12.51 -12.85 8.77
C GLN A 262 12.58 -11.41 8.27
N ILE A 263 11.95 -11.07 7.13
CA ILE A 263 11.83 -9.67 6.71
C ILE A 263 10.49 -9.07 7.13
N THR A 264 10.43 -7.75 7.26
CA THR A 264 9.17 -6.99 7.38
C THR A 264 9.38 -5.55 6.96
N VAL A 265 8.50 -5.01 6.11
CA VAL A 265 8.45 -3.58 5.79
C VAL A 265 7.39 -2.92 6.64
N ASP A 266 6.15 -3.42 6.59
CA ASP A 266 4.97 -2.72 7.10
C ASP A 266 4.07 -3.53 8.03
N GLY A 267 4.26 -4.84 8.10
CA GLY A 267 3.42 -5.70 8.95
C GLY A 267 2.28 -6.38 8.21
N ASP A 268 2.09 -6.11 6.91
CA ASP A 268 1.00 -6.66 6.12
C ASP A 268 1.41 -7.88 5.28
N THR A 269 0.82 -9.05 5.59
CA THR A 269 1.04 -10.29 4.84
C THR A 269 0.16 -10.34 3.58
N SER A 270 0.77 -10.42 2.39
CA SER A 270 0.06 -10.38 1.11
C SER A 270 -0.73 -11.67 0.80
N THR A 271 -1.71 -11.52 -0.10
CA THR A 271 -2.55 -12.62 -0.61
C THR A 271 -1.84 -13.53 -1.63
N ASN A 272 -0.67 -13.12 -2.12
CA ASN A 272 -0.02 -13.70 -3.31
C ASN A 272 1.31 -14.36 -3.04
N ASP A 273 1.73 -14.38 -1.80
CA ASP A 273 3.14 -14.60 -1.50
C ASP A 273 3.57 -16.00 -1.87
N THR A 274 4.66 -16.07 -2.64
CA THR A 274 5.08 -17.30 -3.29
C THR A 274 6.59 -17.26 -3.49
N VAL A 275 7.27 -18.31 -3.02
CA VAL A 275 8.68 -18.55 -3.31
C VAL A 275 8.79 -19.93 -3.95
N ILE A 276 9.29 -20.00 -5.17
CA ILE A 276 9.47 -21.25 -5.93
C ILE A 276 10.96 -21.56 -6.05
N GLY A 277 11.32 -22.79 -5.69
CA GLY A 277 12.68 -23.32 -5.81
C GLY A 277 12.75 -24.48 -6.80
N LEU A 278 13.58 -24.37 -7.83
CA LEU A 278 13.78 -25.39 -8.86
C LEU A 278 15.22 -25.91 -8.86
N THR A 279 15.41 -27.24 -8.86
CA THR A 279 16.72 -27.86 -9.12
C THR A 279 16.73 -28.62 -10.44
N SER A 280 17.66 -28.28 -11.34
CA SER A 280 17.77 -28.96 -12.65
C SER A 280 18.50 -30.30 -12.58
N GLY A 281 19.29 -30.53 -11.53
CA GLY A 281 20.15 -31.70 -11.40
C GLY A 281 21.23 -31.82 -12.49
N MET A 282 21.61 -30.72 -13.15
CA MET A 282 22.55 -30.71 -14.27
C MET A 282 24.02 -30.46 -13.87
N ALA A 283 24.30 -30.23 -12.60
CA ALA A 283 25.67 -30.27 -12.07
C ALA A 283 26.17 -31.71 -11.92
N ASN A 284 27.49 -31.88 -11.94
CA ASN A 284 28.10 -33.20 -11.79
C ASN A 284 28.05 -33.66 -10.33
N GLY A 285 27.97 -34.98 -10.13
CA GLY A 285 28.03 -35.61 -8.82
C GLY A 285 26.79 -36.45 -8.48
N PRO A 286 26.85 -37.22 -7.38
CA PRO A 286 25.73 -38.06 -6.95
C PRO A 286 24.54 -37.22 -6.46
N GLU A 287 23.35 -37.77 -6.53
CA GLU A 287 22.16 -37.15 -5.95
C GLU A 287 22.30 -36.98 -4.43
N ILE A 288 21.99 -35.78 -3.94
CA ILE A 288 21.93 -35.49 -2.51
C ILE A 288 20.56 -35.96 -2.01
N THR A 289 20.54 -37.10 -1.33
CA THR A 289 19.32 -37.71 -0.78
C THR A 289 19.08 -37.37 0.69
N ASP A 290 20.13 -36.98 1.42
CA ASP A 290 20.08 -36.60 2.83
C ASP A 290 20.56 -35.16 3.03
N ALA A 291 19.66 -34.30 3.52
CA ALA A 291 20.00 -32.92 3.87
C ALA A 291 20.95 -32.80 5.05
N GLY A 292 21.02 -33.82 5.92
CA GLY A 292 21.94 -33.90 7.05
C GLY A 292 23.38 -34.22 6.65
N SER A 293 23.61 -34.70 5.42
CA SER A 293 24.96 -34.96 4.90
C SER A 293 25.80 -33.69 4.81
N SER A 294 27.13 -33.82 4.80
CA SER A 294 28.03 -32.66 4.70
C SER A 294 27.81 -31.82 3.44
N GLU A 295 27.51 -32.47 2.31
CA GLU A 295 27.17 -31.79 1.06
C GLU A 295 25.78 -31.14 1.13
N GLY A 296 24.81 -31.82 1.75
CA GLY A 296 23.47 -31.29 1.99
C GLY A 296 23.48 -30.03 2.86
N GLN A 297 24.23 -30.02 3.96
CA GLN A 297 24.40 -28.85 4.83
C GLN A 297 25.07 -27.67 4.12
N ARG A 298 26.09 -27.93 3.30
CA ARG A 298 26.75 -26.89 2.49
C ARG A 298 25.82 -26.30 1.44
N LEU A 299 25.03 -27.14 0.78
CA LEU A 299 24.02 -26.70 -0.18
C LEU A 299 22.93 -25.86 0.50
N GLU A 300 22.42 -26.31 1.64
CA GLU A 300 21.40 -25.58 2.40
C GLU A 300 21.91 -24.22 2.92
N ALA A 301 23.17 -24.16 3.38
CA ALA A 301 23.79 -22.91 3.80
C ALA A 301 23.91 -21.92 2.63
N ALA A 302 24.33 -22.40 1.46
CA ALA A 302 24.44 -21.59 0.25
C ALA A 302 23.05 -21.14 -0.27
N LEU A 303 22.05 -22.02 -0.22
CA LEU A 303 20.66 -21.68 -0.50
C LEU A 303 20.15 -20.59 0.44
N THR A 304 20.35 -20.76 1.75
CA THR A 304 19.97 -19.77 2.77
C THR A 304 20.63 -18.42 2.50
N ALA A 305 21.90 -18.40 2.11
CA ALA A 305 22.62 -17.17 1.80
C ALA A 305 22.04 -16.42 0.59
N VAL A 306 21.68 -17.12 -0.51
CA VAL A 306 20.99 -16.49 -1.66
C VAL A 306 19.67 -15.88 -1.22
N LEU A 307 18.87 -16.63 -0.45
CA LEU A 307 17.54 -16.18 -0.04
C LEU A 307 17.64 -15.01 0.94
N GLN A 308 18.60 -15.03 1.88
CA GLN A 308 18.87 -13.89 2.76
C GLN A 308 19.30 -12.66 1.97
N GLY A 309 20.18 -12.82 0.96
CA GLY A 309 20.57 -11.71 0.10
C GLY A 309 19.38 -11.06 -0.60
N LEU A 310 18.51 -11.86 -1.22
CA LEU A 310 17.28 -11.38 -1.86
C LEU A 310 16.30 -10.74 -0.86
N ALA A 311 16.15 -11.34 0.33
CA ALA A 311 15.27 -10.85 1.37
C ALA A 311 15.74 -9.48 1.92
N LYS A 312 17.05 -9.33 2.14
CA LYS A 312 17.66 -8.05 2.51
C LYS A 312 17.48 -7.01 1.41
N SER A 313 17.63 -7.38 0.13
CA SER A 313 17.36 -6.44 -0.97
C SER A 313 15.91 -5.96 -1.00
N ILE A 314 14.93 -6.78 -0.57
CA ILE A 314 13.53 -6.34 -0.40
C ILE A 314 13.38 -5.33 0.72
N ALA A 315 13.92 -5.64 1.90
CA ALA A 315 13.84 -4.72 3.03
C ALA A 315 14.58 -3.40 2.77
N TRP A 316 15.73 -3.47 2.07
CA TRP A 316 16.51 -2.31 1.65
C TRP A 316 15.75 -1.39 0.68
N ASP A 317 14.98 -2.00 -0.23
CA ASP A 317 14.08 -1.32 -1.19
C ASP A 317 12.65 -1.21 -0.65
N GLY A 318 12.46 -1.21 0.67
CA GLY A 318 11.14 -1.01 1.26
C GLY A 318 10.54 0.33 0.80
N GLU A 319 9.22 0.40 0.66
CA GLU A 319 8.56 1.63 0.20
C GLU A 319 8.91 2.82 1.10
N GLY A 320 9.54 3.85 0.52
CA GLY A 320 10.05 5.01 1.24
C GLY A 320 11.24 4.75 2.17
N ALA A 321 11.84 3.56 2.18
CA ALA A 321 12.97 3.23 3.04
C ALA A 321 14.19 4.10 2.74
N THR A 322 14.86 4.58 3.79
CA THR A 322 16.15 5.28 3.70
C THR A 322 17.31 4.44 4.23
N VAL A 323 17.01 3.40 5.03
CA VAL A 323 18.01 2.46 5.54
C VAL A 323 17.45 1.05 5.62
N LEU A 324 18.35 0.06 5.53
CA LEU A 324 18.08 -1.30 5.99
C LEU A 324 18.31 -1.36 7.51
N ILE A 325 17.42 -2.03 8.24
CA ILE A 325 17.60 -2.37 9.66
C ILE A 325 17.87 -3.88 9.75
N GLU A 326 18.94 -4.26 10.43
CA GLU A 326 19.28 -5.65 10.75
C GLU A 326 19.31 -5.82 12.27
N CYS A 327 18.51 -6.75 12.80
CA CYS A 327 18.45 -7.04 14.23
C CYS A 327 18.86 -8.49 14.50
N GLU A 328 19.99 -8.65 15.19
CA GLU A 328 20.45 -9.94 15.72
C GLU A 328 19.94 -10.13 17.15
N VAL A 329 19.44 -11.33 17.44
CA VAL A 329 19.05 -11.72 18.79
C VAL A 329 19.89 -12.91 19.25
N LEU A 330 20.43 -12.81 20.47
CA LEU A 330 21.26 -13.83 21.10
C LEU A 330 20.69 -14.26 22.47
N GLY A 331 21.06 -15.45 22.91
CA GLY A 331 20.77 -15.89 24.28
C GLY A 331 19.34 -16.42 24.47
N ALA A 332 18.60 -16.65 23.39
CA ALA A 332 17.26 -17.20 23.44
C ALA A 332 17.27 -18.72 23.74
N PRO A 333 16.16 -19.32 24.17
CA PRO A 333 16.06 -20.77 24.36
C PRO A 333 16.35 -21.58 23.08
N ASP A 334 15.91 -21.06 21.94
CA ASP A 334 16.10 -21.63 20.60
C ASP A 334 16.05 -20.53 19.52
N ASP A 335 16.36 -20.90 18.28
CA ASP A 335 16.42 -19.97 17.15
C ASP A 335 15.04 -19.40 16.78
N ASP A 336 13.94 -20.14 17.02
CA ASP A 336 12.58 -19.66 16.74
C ASP A 336 12.18 -18.53 17.69
N ALA A 337 12.49 -18.69 18.98
CA ALA A 337 12.34 -17.64 19.98
C ALA A 337 13.20 -16.41 19.63
N ALA A 338 14.45 -16.60 19.23
CA ALA A 338 15.31 -15.48 18.82
C ALA A 338 14.74 -14.75 17.58
N ASN A 339 14.29 -15.48 16.58
CA ASN A 339 13.67 -14.94 15.36
C ASN A 339 12.39 -14.13 15.67
N LYS A 340 11.55 -14.60 16.60
CA LYS A 340 10.36 -13.87 17.05
C LYS A 340 10.72 -12.52 17.67
N VAL A 341 11.73 -12.49 18.53
CA VAL A 341 12.21 -11.24 19.15
C VAL A 341 12.78 -10.31 18.09
N ALA A 342 13.63 -10.83 17.19
CA ALA A 342 14.26 -10.04 16.14
C ALA A 342 13.22 -9.38 15.24
N LYS A 343 12.24 -10.18 14.78
CA LYS A 343 11.15 -9.71 13.91
C LYS A 343 10.24 -8.71 14.61
N SER A 344 9.99 -8.88 15.91
CA SER A 344 9.27 -7.91 16.74
C SER A 344 9.97 -6.55 16.77
N VAL A 345 11.30 -6.53 16.92
CA VAL A 345 12.10 -5.31 16.94
C VAL A 345 12.06 -4.59 15.58
N VAL A 346 12.35 -5.29 14.48
CA VAL A 346 12.37 -4.65 13.14
C VAL A 346 10.98 -4.30 12.61
N GLY A 347 9.92 -4.94 13.12
CA GLY A 347 8.52 -4.64 12.77
C GLY A 347 7.89 -3.52 13.59
N SER A 348 8.54 -3.06 14.66
CA SER A 348 8.00 -2.02 15.55
C SER A 348 7.98 -0.66 14.86
N SER A 349 6.79 -0.09 14.63
CA SER A 349 6.64 1.26 14.05
C SER A 349 7.39 2.33 14.86
N LEU A 350 7.51 2.15 16.18
CA LEU A 350 8.27 3.06 17.04
C LEU A 350 9.78 2.93 16.83
N VAL A 351 10.31 1.71 16.68
CA VAL A 351 11.74 1.51 16.36
C VAL A 351 12.03 2.06 14.97
N LYS A 352 11.22 1.69 13.97
CA LYS A 352 11.35 2.15 12.58
C LYS A 352 11.35 3.68 12.46
N SER A 353 10.43 4.36 13.15
CA SER A 353 10.38 5.84 13.17
C SER A 353 11.52 6.49 13.97
N ALA A 354 12.03 5.85 15.02
CA ALA A 354 13.19 6.35 15.75
C ALA A 354 14.46 6.31 14.89
N VAL A 355 14.65 5.21 14.13
CA VAL A 355 15.75 5.09 13.17
C VAL A 355 15.67 6.17 12.09
N PHE A 356 14.49 6.38 11.49
CA PHE A 356 14.27 7.47 10.53
C PHE A 356 14.56 8.85 11.12
N GLY A 357 14.14 9.09 12.37
CA GLY A 357 14.42 10.33 13.11
C GLY A 357 15.85 10.46 13.63
N HIS A 358 16.71 9.48 13.36
CA HIS A 358 18.09 9.38 13.87
C HIS A 358 18.19 9.47 15.40
N ASP A 359 17.18 8.94 16.09
CA ASP A 359 17.07 8.85 17.54
C ASP A 359 17.56 7.46 18.01
N PRO A 360 18.69 7.35 18.73
CA PRO A 360 19.23 6.08 19.23
C PRO A 360 18.43 5.55 20.43
N ASN A 361 17.16 5.23 20.18
CA ASN A 361 16.16 4.98 21.20
C ASN A 361 16.13 3.51 21.65
N TRP A 362 17.08 3.13 22.51
CA TRP A 362 17.14 1.79 23.11
C TRP A 362 15.85 1.41 23.86
N GLY A 363 15.12 2.39 24.42
CA GLY A 363 13.86 2.14 25.13
C GLY A 363 12.78 1.54 24.22
N ARG A 364 12.67 2.04 22.97
CA ARG A 364 11.77 1.48 21.96
C ARG A 364 12.20 0.08 21.50
N ILE A 365 13.50 -0.17 21.41
CA ILE A 365 14.06 -1.51 21.11
C ILE A 365 13.72 -2.49 22.24
N ALA A 366 13.98 -2.10 23.49
CA ALA A 366 13.68 -2.90 24.68
C ALA A 366 12.18 -3.22 24.79
N ALA A 367 11.32 -2.23 24.54
CA ALA A 367 9.88 -2.41 24.54
C ALA A 367 9.45 -3.42 23.46
N ALA A 368 10.01 -3.32 22.25
CA ALA A 368 9.69 -4.21 21.14
C ALA A 368 10.16 -5.65 21.37
N ALA A 369 11.34 -5.83 21.95
CA ALA A 369 11.77 -7.14 22.42
C ALA A 369 10.80 -7.67 23.49
N GLY A 370 10.41 -6.83 24.46
CA GLY A 370 9.58 -7.21 25.61
C GLY A 370 8.16 -7.69 25.25
N TYR A 371 7.54 -7.16 24.18
CA TYR A 371 6.22 -7.61 23.72
C TYR A 371 6.27 -8.72 22.66
N SER A 372 7.44 -9.28 22.36
CA SER A 372 7.64 -10.33 21.34
C SER A 372 6.88 -11.64 21.59
N GLY A 373 6.39 -11.86 22.82
CA GLY A 373 5.76 -13.12 23.25
C GLY A 373 6.76 -14.19 23.70
N VAL A 374 8.06 -13.90 23.75
CA VAL A 374 9.09 -14.79 24.29
C VAL A 374 9.36 -14.47 25.76
N HIS A 375 9.46 -15.51 26.60
CA HIS A 375 9.71 -15.35 28.03
C HIS A 375 11.21 -15.33 28.32
N TYR A 376 11.68 -14.27 28.97
CA TYR A 376 13.04 -14.10 29.49
C TYR A 376 13.04 -13.07 30.63
N SER A 377 14.12 -12.98 31.40
CA SER A 377 14.25 -11.99 32.47
C SER A 377 14.65 -10.63 31.89
N GLN A 378 13.98 -9.56 32.33
CA GLN A 378 14.39 -8.20 31.97
C GLN A 378 15.84 -7.91 32.39
N ALA A 379 16.32 -8.52 33.47
CA ALA A 379 17.68 -8.36 33.97
C ALA A 379 18.75 -8.96 33.04
N ASP A 380 18.38 -9.81 32.09
CA ASP A 380 19.32 -10.44 31.15
C ASP A 380 19.45 -9.64 29.84
N VAL A 381 18.70 -8.54 29.70
CA VAL A 381 18.65 -7.78 28.45
C VAL A 381 19.90 -6.92 28.26
N LYS A 382 20.53 -7.08 27.09
CA LYS A 382 21.59 -6.21 26.57
C LYS A 382 21.20 -5.70 25.19
N ILE A 383 21.39 -4.41 24.91
CA ILE A 383 21.06 -3.79 23.62
C ILE A 383 22.27 -3.04 23.09
N MET A 384 22.62 -3.30 21.83
CA MET A 384 23.65 -2.58 21.10
C MET A 384 23.09 -1.96 19.83
N LEU A 385 23.62 -0.79 19.46
CA LEU A 385 23.39 -0.10 18.19
C LEU A 385 24.74 0.15 17.53
N GLY A 386 24.99 -0.52 16.40
CA GLY A 386 26.35 -0.69 15.89
C GLY A 386 27.24 -1.30 16.99
N ASP A 387 28.37 -0.66 17.26
CA ASP A 387 29.32 -1.10 18.29
C ASP A 387 29.04 -0.49 19.68
N MET A 388 27.99 0.33 19.82
CA MET A 388 27.67 1.05 21.05
C MET A 388 26.71 0.24 21.92
N VAL A 389 27.11 -0.05 23.17
CA VAL A 389 26.23 -0.66 24.17
C VAL A 389 25.37 0.41 24.81
N LEU A 390 24.05 0.30 24.65
CA LEU A 390 23.08 1.28 25.15
C LEU A 390 22.41 0.83 26.47
N MET A 391 22.30 -0.48 26.65
CA MET A 391 21.66 -1.12 27.81
C MET A 391 22.40 -2.42 28.11
N GLU A 392 22.60 -2.72 29.39
CA GLU A 392 23.20 -3.98 29.85
C GLU A 392 22.61 -4.37 31.21
N ASN A 393 22.46 -5.68 31.44
CA ASN A 393 21.85 -6.24 32.65
C ASN A 393 20.47 -5.64 33.00
N GLY A 394 19.64 -5.36 31.98
CA GLY A 394 18.32 -4.79 32.20
C GLY A 394 18.31 -3.29 32.56
N GLN A 395 19.47 -2.62 32.56
CA GLN A 395 19.61 -1.22 32.99
C GLN A 395 20.22 -0.35 31.87
N PRO A 396 19.81 0.92 31.75
CA PRO A 396 20.42 1.84 30.80
C PRO A 396 21.88 2.11 31.18
N LEU A 397 22.73 2.26 30.17
CA LEU A 397 24.10 2.77 30.34
C LEU A 397 24.17 4.23 29.93
N GLU A 398 25.11 4.97 30.49
CA GLU A 398 25.51 6.25 29.89
C GLU A 398 26.23 5.97 28.57
N PHE A 399 25.74 6.58 27.48
CA PHE A 399 26.34 6.46 26.15
C PHE A 399 26.38 7.83 25.47
N ASP A 400 27.25 7.97 24.48
CA ASP A 400 27.32 9.18 23.66
C ASP A 400 26.17 9.21 22.65
N ALA A 401 25.07 9.86 23.03
CA ALA A 401 23.90 10.01 22.17
C ALA A 401 24.18 10.78 20.88
N VAL A 402 25.17 11.68 20.87
CA VAL A 402 25.55 12.44 19.67
C VAL A 402 26.26 11.52 18.69
N ALA A 403 27.19 10.70 19.16
CA ALA A 403 27.86 9.69 18.34
C ALA A 403 26.87 8.66 17.79
N ALA A 404 25.93 8.19 18.61
CA ALA A 404 24.91 7.23 18.18
C ALA A 404 23.94 7.81 17.13
N SER A 405 23.53 9.07 17.28
CA SER A 405 22.75 9.78 16.25
C SER A 405 23.57 10.01 14.97
N ALA A 406 24.87 10.32 15.08
CA ALA A 406 25.76 10.46 13.94
C ALA A 406 25.93 9.14 13.16
N TYR A 407 26.00 8.00 13.85
CA TYR A 407 25.98 6.67 13.23
C TYR A 407 24.72 6.47 12.38
N LEU A 408 23.53 6.74 12.95
CA LEU A 408 22.25 6.62 12.23
C LEU A 408 22.20 7.53 11.00
N LYS A 409 22.63 8.79 11.13
CA LYS A 409 22.72 9.74 10.00
C LYS A 409 23.67 9.28 8.92
N GLY A 410 24.83 8.74 9.31
CA GLY A 410 25.80 8.17 8.38
C GLY A 410 25.20 7.04 7.57
N LYS A 411 24.45 6.14 8.21
CA LYS A 411 23.74 5.05 7.53
C LYS A 411 22.63 5.54 6.60
N ALA A 412 21.83 6.53 7.02
CA ALA A 412 20.82 7.12 6.13
C ALA A 412 21.44 7.81 4.90
N ALA A 413 22.56 8.51 5.06
CA ALA A 413 23.22 9.22 3.95
C ALA A 413 23.75 8.30 2.84
N GLU A 414 24.09 7.05 3.17
CA GLU A 414 24.59 6.06 2.21
C GLU A 414 23.55 5.00 1.81
N HIS A 415 22.29 5.14 2.27
CA HIS A 415 21.26 4.09 2.19
C HIS A 415 21.79 2.75 2.72
N GLY A 416 22.49 2.81 3.85
CA GLY A 416 23.23 1.70 4.43
C GLY A 416 22.41 0.82 5.38
N THR A 417 23.13 0.04 6.19
CA THR A 417 22.54 -0.86 7.18
C THR A 417 22.77 -0.35 8.61
N VAL A 418 21.68 -0.23 9.36
CA VAL A 418 21.66 0.00 10.80
C VAL A 418 21.64 -1.36 11.50
N ASN A 419 22.70 -1.65 12.25
CA ASN A 419 22.84 -2.92 12.97
C ASN A 419 22.37 -2.75 14.42
N MET A 420 21.51 -3.67 14.87
CA MET A 420 21.03 -3.77 16.24
C MET A 420 21.34 -5.18 16.76
N GLN A 421 21.78 -5.28 18.01
CA GLN A 421 21.91 -6.57 18.68
C GLN A 421 21.14 -6.54 19.99
N VAL A 422 20.36 -7.58 20.26
CA VAL A 422 19.62 -7.76 21.50
C VAL A 422 19.98 -9.11 22.10
N SER A 423 20.61 -9.13 23.27
CA SER A 423 20.76 -10.37 24.05
C SER A 423 19.63 -10.45 25.06
N ILE A 424 19.00 -11.62 25.21
CA ILE A 424 17.87 -11.84 26.12
C ILE A 424 18.13 -12.93 27.16
N GLY A 425 19.38 -13.40 27.28
CA GLY A 425 19.73 -14.53 28.13
C GLY A 425 21.06 -15.17 27.76
N ASN A 426 21.25 -16.41 28.19
CA ASN A 426 22.43 -17.23 27.93
C ASN A 426 22.11 -18.55 27.22
N GLY A 427 20.91 -18.67 26.65
CA GLY A 427 20.52 -19.84 25.87
C GLY A 427 21.28 -19.95 24.54
N PRO A 428 21.22 -21.12 23.88
CA PRO A 428 21.96 -21.36 22.64
C PRO A 428 21.33 -20.70 21.40
N GLY A 429 20.08 -20.24 21.51
CA GLY A 429 19.29 -19.73 20.40
C GLY A 429 19.80 -18.38 19.89
N LYS A 430 19.84 -18.28 18.56
CA LYS A 430 20.20 -17.07 17.83
C LYS A 430 19.26 -16.84 16.66
N GLY A 431 19.01 -15.59 16.34
CA GLY A 431 18.03 -15.22 15.33
C GLY A 431 18.39 -13.90 14.68
N MET A 432 17.89 -13.70 13.47
CA MET A 432 18.15 -12.49 12.70
C MET A 432 16.89 -12.10 11.95
N ALA A 433 16.56 -10.82 11.96
CA ALA A 433 15.49 -10.28 11.15
C ALA A 433 15.88 -8.95 10.51
N TRP A 434 15.20 -8.62 9.42
CA TRP A 434 15.45 -7.43 8.63
C TRP A 434 14.19 -6.62 8.40
N GLY A 435 14.35 -5.31 8.38
CA GLY A 435 13.30 -4.41 7.95
C GLY A 435 13.90 -3.12 7.43
N CYS A 436 13.10 -2.09 7.34
CA CYS A 436 13.56 -0.73 7.03
C CYS A 436 13.05 0.24 8.09
N ASP A 437 13.46 1.49 7.99
CA ASP A 437 12.85 2.59 8.74
C ASP A 437 11.40 2.89 8.27
N LEU A 438 10.76 3.87 8.91
CA LEU A 438 9.41 4.34 8.54
C LEU A 438 9.49 5.84 8.24
N SER A 439 9.58 6.17 6.96
CA SER A 439 9.71 7.54 6.47
C SER A 439 8.35 8.17 6.14
N TYR A 440 8.37 9.46 5.77
CA TYR A 440 7.18 10.14 5.24
C TYR A 440 6.73 9.59 3.88
N ASP A 441 7.65 9.04 3.10
CA ASP A 441 7.39 8.59 1.73
C ASP A 441 6.71 7.21 1.68
N TYR A 442 6.69 6.47 2.80
CA TYR A 442 5.94 5.20 2.93
C TYR A 442 4.43 5.36 2.59
N ASN A 443 3.87 6.56 2.76
CA ASN A 443 2.45 6.86 2.47
C ASN A 443 2.24 7.76 1.24
N LEU A 444 3.28 8.02 0.45
CA LEU A 444 3.07 8.60 -0.88
C LEU A 444 2.52 7.47 -1.76
N LEU A 445 1.20 7.28 -1.65
CA LEU A 445 0.35 6.57 -2.60
C LEU A 445 0.97 6.69 -4.01
N ASP A 446 1.15 5.56 -4.70
CA ASP A 446 1.49 5.54 -6.12
C ASP A 446 0.66 6.62 -6.83
N ASP A 447 1.26 7.38 -7.75
CA ASP A 447 0.60 8.48 -8.47
C ASP A 447 -0.79 8.04 -8.97
N GLN A 448 -0.93 6.76 -9.31
CA GLN A 448 -2.16 6.11 -9.72
C GLN A 448 -3.26 6.07 -8.63
N GLU A 449 -2.94 5.71 -7.39
CA GLU A 449 -3.91 5.63 -6.30
C GLU A 449 -4.34 7.03 -5.84
N GLN A 450 -3.43 8.02 -5.91
CA GLN A 450 -3.78 9.42 -5.71
C GLN A 450 -4.73 9.93 -6.80
N GLU A 451 -4.43 9.65 -8.07
CA GLU A 451 -5.29 10.03 -9.19
C GLU A 451 -6.69 9.41 -9.08
N ASP A 452 -6.77 8.12 -8.74
CA ASP A 452 -8.05 7.40 -8.61
C ASP A 452 -8.87 7.90 -7.41
N LEU A 453 -8.22 8.19 -6.26
CA LEU A 453 -8.88 8.79 -5.10
C LEU A 453 -9.39 10.20 -5.43
N ILE A 454 -8.58 11.02 -6.12
CA ILE A 454 -8.97 12.36 -6.56
C ILE A 454 -10.15 12.28 -7.53
N ALA A 455 -10.11 11.38 -8.51
CA ALA A 455 -11.18 11.18 -9.48
C ALA A 455 -12.49 10.74 -8.80
N SER A 456 -12.40 9.81 -7.84
CA SER A 456 -13.52 9.35 -7.02
C SER A 456 -14.15 10.50 -6.21
N LEU A 457 -13.33 11.29 -5.52
CA LEU A 457 -13.78 12.45 -4.75
C LEU A 457 -14.40 13.53 -5.65
N GLN A 458 -13.84 13.78 -6.84
CA GLN A 458 -14.41 14.68 -7.83
C GLN A 458 -15.77 14.19 -8.33
N GLN A 459 -15.92 12.89 -8.56
CA GLN A 459 -17.18 12.29 -8.99
C GLN A 459 -18.26 12.39 -7.89
N GLN A 460 -17.89 12.12 -6.63
CA GLN A 460 -18.79 12.29 -5.48
C GLN A 460 -19.22 13.75 -5.31
N LEU A 461 -18.29 14.70 -5.45
CA LEU A 461 -18.57 16.13 -5.38
C LEU A 461 -19.49 16.57 -6.53
N ALA A 462 -19.30 16.06 -7.75
CA ALA A 462 -20.16 16.34 -8.89
C ALA A 462 -21.59 15.81 -8.67
N GLN A 463 -21.73 14.58 -8.15
CA GLN A 463 -23.04 14.00 -7.82
C GLN A 463 -23.77 14.77 -6.69
N GLN A 464 -23.04 15.15 -5.65
CA GLN A 464 -23.57 16.01 -4.56
C GLN A 464 -24.02 17.37 -5.09
N THR A 465 -23.21 18.00 -5.95
CA THR A 465 -23.52 19.28 -6.58
C THR A 465 -24.75 19.19 -7.49
N GLN A 466 -24.89 18.11 -8.27
CA GLN A 466 -26.04 17.84 -9.12
C GLN A 466 -27.31 17.66 -8.29
N LYS A 467 -27.27 16.80 -7.25
CA LYS A 467 -28.41 16.59 -6.32
C LYS A 467 -28.83 17.89 -5.64
N THR A 468 -27.88 18.71 -5.23
CA THR A 468 -28.14 20.02 -4.62
C THR A 468 -28.77 20.98 -5.62
N LYS A 469 -28.30 21.03 -6.87
CA LYS A 469 -28.93 21.83 -7.94
C LYS A 469 -30.37 21.39 -8.24
N THR A 470 -30.65 20.09 -8.24
CA THR A 470 -32.02 19.58 -8.43
C THR A 470 -32.94 19.92 -7.26
N TYR A 471 -32.43 19.82 -6.02
CA TYR A 471 -33.16 20.23 -4.81
C TYR A 471 -33.45 21.73 -4.78
N VAL A 472 -32.47 22.56 -5.14
CA VAL A 472 -32.60 24.02 -5.15
C VAL A 472 -33.44 24.50 -6.34
N GLY A 473 -33.31 23.88 -7.51
CA GLY A 473 -34.09 24.19 -8.71
C GLY A 473 -35.58 23.86 -8.58
N GLY A 474 -35.93 22.76 -7.91
CA GLY A 474 -37.33 22.40 -7.62
C GLY A 474 -37.91 23.07 -6.36
N GLY A 475 -37.06 23.32 -5.35
CA GLY A 475 -37.47 23.93 -4.08
C GLY A 475 -37.65 25.45 -4.15
N GLY A 476 -36.87 26.15 -4.98
CA GLY A 476 -36.92 27.62 -5.07
C GLY A 476 -38.28 28.16 -5.53
N ALA A 477 -38.91 27.50 -6.50
CA ALA A 477 -40.25 27.86 -6.97
C ALA A 477 -41.33 27.57 -5.92
N SER A 478 -41.21 26.44 -5.22
CA SER A 478 -42.16 26.02 -4.17
C SER A 478 -42.11 26.94 -2.95
N VAL A 479 -40.91 27.38 -2.58
CA VAL A 479 -40.68 28.33 -1.48
C VAL A 479 -41.15 29.73 -1.86
N ALA A 480 -40.86 30.21 -3.07
CA ALA A 480 -41.36 31.51 -3.56
C ALA A 480 -42.90 31.56 -3.60
N VAL A 481 -43.57 30.49 -4.03
CA VAL A 481 -45.04 30.39 -4.02
C VAL A 481 -45.59 30.38 -2.59
N LEU A 482 -44.96 29.67 -1.65
CA LEU A 482 -45.33 29.70 -0.23
C LEU A 482 -45.13 31.08 0.40
N PHE A 483 -44.08 31.81 0.03
CA PHE A 483 -43.83 33.18 0.50
C PHE A 483 -44.81 34.19 -0.09
N ILE A 484 -45.15 34.09 -1.39
CA ILE A 484 -46.16 34.94 -2.03
C ILE A 484 -47.55 34.67 -1.43
N LEU A 485 -47.91 33.40 -1.22
CA LEU A 485 -49.16 33.03 -0.54
C LEU A 485 -49.18 33.52 0.92
N SER A 486 -48.06 33.45 1.64
CA SER A 486 -47.94 33.99 3.00
C SER A 486 -48.05 35.51 3.02
N ALA A 487 -47.45 36.22 2.06
CA ALA A 487 -47.51 37.68 1.95
C ALA A 487 -48.90 38.18 1.53
N LEU A 488 -49.56 37.50 0.59
CA LEU A 488 -50.95 37.76 0.20
C LEU A 488 -51.92 37.48 1.35
N TYR A 489 -51.71 36.39 2.09
CA TYR A 489 -52.50 36.08 3.28
C TYR A 489 -52.32 37.17 4.36
N GLN A 490 -51.09 37.61 4.59
CA GLN A 490 -50.73 38.68 5.54
C GLN A 490 -51.21 40.09 5.11
N ALA A 491 -51.39 40.35 3.82
CA ALA A 491 -51.97 41.60 3.33
C ALA A 491 -53.51 41.65 3.54
N ILE A 492 -54.17 40.50 3.57
CA ILE A 492 -55.62 40.38 3.75
C ILE A 492 -56.00 40.25 5.24
N TYR A 493 -55.12 39.65 6.06
CA TYR A 493 -55.38 39.36 7.48
C TYR A 493 -55.67 40.57 8.41
N PRO A 494 -55.07 41.77 8.23
CA PRO A 494 -55.32 42.93 9.09
C PRO A 494 -56.79 43.39 9.09
N TRP A 495 -57.55 43.02 8.06
CA TRP A 495 -58.97 43.33 7.94
C TRP A 495 -59.89 42.32 8.64
N GLN A 496 -59.37 41.19 9.12
CA GLN A 496 -60.14 40.15 9.83
C GLN A 496 -59.96 40.15 11.35
N LEU A 497 -58.89 40.78 11.85
CA LEU A 497 -58.65 41.00 13.29
C LEU A 497 -59.60 41.99 14.02
N PRO A 498 -60.32 42.94 13.37
CA PRO A 498 -61.21 43.87 14.08
C PRO A 498 -62.40 43.22 14.80
N HIS A 499 -62.69 41.94 14.57
CA HIS A 499 -63.84 41.25 15.16
C HIS A 499 -63.58 40.52 16.48
N HIS A 500 -62.36 40.58 17.03
CA HIS A 500 -62.06 40.06 18.37
C HIS A 500 -61.96 41.21 19.39
N ALA A 501 -63.12 41.64 19.89
CA ALA A 501 -63.29 42.68 20.92
C ALA A 501 -62.33 42.60 22.13
N PRO A 502 -61.90 41.43 22.64
CA PRO A 502 -61.05 41.38 23.84
C PRO A 502 -59.57 41.74 23.62
N PHE A 503 -59.11 41.91 22.36
CA PHE A 503 -57.70 42.18 22.07
C PHE A 503 -57.33 43.68 22.16
N ARG A 504 -58.30 44.58 21.93
CA ARG A 504 -58.10 46.04 21.94
C ARG A 504 -57.67 46.58 23.30
N ASP A 505 -58.09 45.92 24.39
CA ASP A 505 -57.86 46.39 25.75
C ASP A 505 -56.47 46.00 26.29
N ILE A 506 -55.77 45.08 25.61
CA ILE A 506 -54.51 44.48 26.11
C ILE A 506 -53.30 44.89 25.28
N ILE A 507 -53.44 45.04 23.96
CA ILE A 507 -52.36 45.45 23.05
C ILE A 507 -52.89 46.53 22.12
N HIS A 508 -52.21 47.68 22.10
CA HIS A 508 -52.63 48.79 21.25
C HIS A 508 -52.61 48.37 19.78
N PRO A 509 -53.67 48.63 18.99
CA PRO A 509 -53.78 48.19 17.60
C PRO A 509 -52.59 48.59 16.72
N ALA A 510 -52.02 49.78 16.96
CA ALA A 510 -50.82 50.25 16.26
C ALA A 510 -49.60 49.34 16.50
N SER A 511 -49.45 48.74 17.68
CA SER A 511 -48.32 47.86 18.00
C SER A 511 -48.40 46.53 17.24
N VAL A 512 -49.62 46.03 16.99
CA VAL A 512 -49.83 44.82 16.16
C VAL A 512 -49.50 45.12 14.71
N VAL A 513 -49.95 46.27 14.18
CA VAL A 513 -49.61 46.71 12.82
C VAL A 513 -48.10 46.90 12.65
N ILE A 514 -47.42 47.50 13.62
CA ILE A 514 -45.96 47.68 13.61
C ILE A 514 -45.22 46.33 13.65
N ALA A 515 -45.69 45.37 14.44
CA ALA A 515 -45.08 44.04 14.52
C ALA A 515 -45.25 43.25 13.21
N GLU A 516 -46.44 43.31 12.59
CA GLU A 516 -46.70 42.67 11.29
C GLU A 516 -45.90 43.33 10.15
N LEU A 517 -45.77 44.67 10.15
CA LEU A 517 -44.89 45.39 9.22
C LEU A 517 -43.42 44.98 9.41
N GLY A 518 -42.95 44.84 10.66
CA GLY A 518 -41.61 44.37 10.98
C GLY A 518 -41.35 42.95 10.46
N ALA A 519 -42.32 42.05 10.62
CA ALA A 519 -42.25 40.68 10.10
C ALA A 519 -42.21 40.65 8.56
N ALA A 520 -43.05 41.45 7.90
CA ALA A 520 -43.09 41.57 6.44
C ALA A 520 -41.78 42.14 5.88
N ILE A 521 -41.21 43.17 6.51
CA ILE A 521 -39.91 43.74 6.14
C ILE A 521 -38.80 42.69 6.33
N THR A 522 -38.78 41.97 7.45
CA THR A 522 -37.78 40.91 7.71
C THR A 522 -37.85 39.81 6.65
N ALA A 523 -39.07 39.37 6.29
CA ALA A 523 -39.29 38.38 5.25
C ALA A 523 -38.84 38.89 3.86
N GLY A 524 -39.10 40.16 3.55
CA GLY A 524 -38.64 40.82 2.32
C GLY A 524 -37.12 40.88 2.21
N TYR A 525 -36.41 41.28 3.28
CA TYR A 525 -34.95 41.32 3.31
C TYR A 525 -34.32 39.93 3.26
N ALA A 526 -34.89 38.94 3.95
CA ALA A 526 -34.44 37.56 3.86
C ALA A 526 -34.60 36.99 2.43
N THR A 527 -35.72 37.29 1.78
CA THR A 527 -35.99 36.89 0.39
C THR A 527 -35.01 37.57 -0.58
N ALA A 528 -34.76 38.86 -0.42
CA ALA A 528 -33.77 39.58 -1.22
C ALA A 528 -32.34 39.03 -1.02
N ALA A 529 -31.98 38.68 0.21
CA ALA A 529 -30.69 38.06 0.52
C ALA A 529 -30.54 36.65 -0.06
N VAL A 530 -31.64 35.90 -0.16
CA VAL A 530 -31.68 34.57 -0.79
C VAL A 530 -31.70 34.67 -2.32
N LEU A 531 -32.38 35.65 -2.92
CA LEU A 531 -32.46 35.79 -4.38
C LEU A 531 -31.19 36.43 -5.00
N ALA A 532 -30.43 37.21 -4.24
CA ALA A 532 -29.20 37.86 -4.70
C ALA A 532 -27.97 36.91 -4.71
N PHE A 533 -28.10 35.67 -5.21
CA PHE A 533 -26.98 34.71 -5.38
C PHE A 533 -25.96 35.22 -6.42
N GLY A 534 -25.10 36.15 -6.00
CA GLY A 534 -23.85 36.57 -6.64
C GLY A 534 -22.64 36.38 -5.71
N PRO A 535 -21.40 36.57 -6.18
CA PRO A 535 -20.18 36.22 -5.45
C PRO A 535 -20.09 36.89 -4.07
N ARG A 536 -19.95 36.07 -3.02
CA ARG A 536 -19.98 36.45 -1.60
C ARG A 536 -18.69 37.14 -1.13
N SER A 537 -18.56 38.44 -1.35
CA SER A 537 -17.52 39.24 -0.68
C SER A 537 -18.01 40.57 -0.09
N GLU A 538 -19.31 40.91 -0.13
CA GLU A 538 -19.75 42.19 0.40
C GLU A 538 -20.11 42.18 1.90
N PRO A 539 -19.62 43.16 2.69
CA PRO A 539 -20.02 43.42 4.08
C PRO A 539 -21.54 43.57 4.29
N VAL A 540 -22.25 43.91 3.22
CA VAL A 540 -23.70 44.11 3.18
C VAL A 540 -24.46 42.82 3.53
N TRP A 541 -23.97 41.63 3.15
CA TRP A 541 -24.64 40.36 3.44
C TRP A 541 -24.63 40.03 4.93
N ARG A 542 -23.46 40.12 5.59
CA ARG A 542 -23.35 39.90 7.03
C ARG A 542 -24.18 40.91 7.82
N ARG A 543 -24.18 42.17 7.37
CA ARG A 543 -24.96 43.24 8.00
C ARG A 543 -26.48 43.00 7.88
N ASN A 544 -26.95 42.54 6.72
CA ASN A 544 -28.36 42.20 6.51
C ASN A 544 -28.77 40.96 7.31
N LEU A 545 -27.91 39.95 7.42
CA LEU A 545 -28.17 38.75 8.23
C LEU A 545 -28.26 39.10 9.72
N VAL A 546 -27.32 39.87 10.25
CA VAL A 546 -27.35 40.35 11.64
C VAL A 546 -28.59 41.19 11.90
N PHE A 547 -28.97 42.07 10.97
CA PHE A 547 -30.19 42.87 11.08
C PHE A 547 -31.46 41.99 11.13
N CYS A 548 -31.58 41.01 10.24
CA CYS A 548 -32.72 40.10 10.20
C CYS A 548 -32.83 39.25 11.47
N THR A 549 -31.70 38.70 11.96
CA THR A 549 -31.67 37.90 13.19
C THR A 549 -32.02 38.74 14.41
N THR A 550 -31.54 39.98 14.49
CA THR A 550 -31.85 40.91 15.59
C THR A 550 -33.33 41.29 15.60
N LEU A 551 -33.90 41.58 14.43
CA LEU A 551 -35.31 41.94 14.29
C LEU A 551 -36.23 40.74 14.59
N ALA A 552 -35.84 39.53 14.19
CA ALA A 552 -36.56 38.30 14.52
C ALA A 552 -36.55 38.01 16.03
N LEU A 553 -35.41 38.20 16.71
CA LEU A 553 -35.30 38.09 18.16
C LEU A 553 -36.16 39.13 18.89
N PHE A 554 -36.16 40.38 18.42
CA PHE A 554 -37.00 41.43 18.99
C PHE A 554 -38.50 41.10 18.85
N MET A 555 -38.92 40.60 17.68
CA MET A 555 -40.29 40.13 17.44
C MET A 555 -40.65 38.93 18.31
N PHE A 556 -39.74 37.97 18.46
CA PHE A 556 -39.93 36.83 19.35
C PHE A 556 -40.15 37.30 20.79
N CYS A 557 -39.32 38.21 21.31
CA CYS A 557 -39.46 38.76 22.66
C CYS A 557 -40.76 39.56 22.83
N PHE A 558 -41.15 40.36 21.84
CA PHE A 558 -42.42 41.10 21.86
C PHE A 558 -43.61 40.15 21.96
N TRP A 559 -43.67 39.14 21.08
CA TRP A 559 -44.75 38.16 21.08
C TRP A 559 -44.72 37.26 22.32
N ALA A 560 -43.55 36.84 22.81
CA ALA A 560 -43.43 36.11 24.07
C ALA A 560 -43.97 36.91 25.27
N THR A 561 -43.72 38.23 25.30
CA THR A 561 -44.22 39.12 26.34
C THR A 561 -45.74 39.34 26.21
N ALA A 562 -46.25 39.49 24.99
CA ALA A 562 -47.68 39.56 24.70
C ALA A 562 -48.39 38.26 25.12
N ILE A 563 -47.82 37.09 24.80
CA ILE A 563 -48.28 35.77 25.22
C ILE A 563 -48.34 35.70 26.73
N TYR A 564 -47.26 36.06 27.41
CA TYR A 564 -47.20 36.02 28.87
C TYR A 564 -48.30 36.88 29.50
N LYS A 565 -48.52 38.11 29.01
CA LYS A 565 -49.60 38.98 29.50
C LYS A 565 -51.00 38.40 29.25
N VAL A 566 -51.25 37.83 28.07
CA VAL A 566 -52.56 37.25 27.72
C VAL A 566 -52.82 35.96 28.51
N VAL A 567 -51.81 35.12 28.72
CA VAL A 567 -51.91 33.87 29.50
C VAL A 567 -52.11 34.15 30.99
N MET A 568 -51.37 35.12 31.55
CA MET A 568 -51.46 35.49 32.97
C MET A 568 -52.78 36.20 33.35
N GLN A 569 -53.48 36.79 32.39
CA GLN A 569 -54.81 37.38 32.63
C GLN A 569 -55.97 36.37 32.55
N GLY A 570 -55.67 35.09 32.30
CA GLY A 570 -56.53 33.94 32.64
C GLY A 570 -57.95 33.99 32.07
N LYS A 571 -58.13 33.56 30.81
CA LYS A 571 -59.32 32.86 30.24
C LYS A 571 -59.27 32.84 28.69
N TRP A 572 -58.45 31.98 28.10
CA TRP A 572 -58.49 31.74 26.64
C TRP A 572 -58.37 30.23 26.32
N PRO A 573 -59.21 29.69 25.43
CA PRO A 573 -59.10 28.29 25.00
C PRO A 573 -57.84 28.09 24.13
N LEU A 574 -57.13 26.97 24.34
CA LEU A 574 -55.86 26.64 23.65
C LEU A 574 -55.93 26.77 22.12
N ARG A 575 -57.09 26.51 21.49
CA ARG A 575 -57.28 26.65 20.03
C ARG A 575 -57.22 28.11 19.55
N ALA A 576 -57.66 29.07 20.37
CA ALA A 576 -57.54 30.49 20.08
C ALA A 576 -56.10 30.96 20.26
N LEU A 577 -55.42 30.47 21.30
CA LEU A 577 -53.98 30.66 21.50
C LEU A 577 -53.19 30.14 20.28
N TRP A 578 -53.47 28.93 19.78
CA TRP A 578 -52.76 28.37 18.63
C TRP A 578 -52.90 29.21 17.34
N ARG A 579 -54.11 29.71 17.04
CA ARG A 579 -54.36 30.53 15.84
C ARG A 579 -53.70 31.90 15.91
N VAL A 580 -53.55 32.46 17.11
CA VAL A 580 -52.97 33.78 17.35
C VAL A 580 -51.45 33.72 17.51
N LEU A 581 -50.92 32.60 18.03
CA LEU A 581 -49.50 32.48 18.36
C LEU A 581 -48.66 31.77 17.31
N TRP A 582 -49.17 30.68 16.71
CA TRP A 582 -48.36 29.88 15.80
C TRP A 582 -48.34 30.42 14.37
N LYS A 583 -49.45 31.02 13.91
CA LYS A 583 -49.56 31.53 12.54
C LYS A 583 -48.58 32.68 12.21
N PRO A 584 -48.29 33.65 13.11
CA PRO A 584 -47.29 34.68 12.84
C PRO A 584 -45.84 34.22 13.03
N LEU A 585 -45.59 33.24 13.91
CA LEU A 585 -44.24 32.74 14.24
C LEU A 585 -43.71 31.70 13.24
N ALA A 586 -44.59 30.97 12.56
CA ALA A 586 -44.20 29.92 11.62
C ALA A 586 -43.27 30.40 10.47
N PRO A 587 -43.51 31.56 9.81
CA PRO A 587 -42.61 32.08 8.79
C PRO A 587 -41.21 32.41 9.33
N SER A 588 -41.12 32.99 10.53
CA SER A 588 -39.85 33.35 11.16
C SER A 588 -39.00 32.12 11.52
N PHE A 589 -39.65 31.03 11.98
CA PHE A 589 -38.98 29.76 12.25
C PHE A 589 -38.48 29.07 10.96
N CYS A 590 -39.27 29.12 9.88
CA CYS A 590 -38.85 28.59 8.58
C CYS A 590 -37.63 29.34 8.02
N VAL A 591 -37.55 30.67 8.21
CA VAL A 591 -36.40 31.47 7.81
C VAL A 591 -35.16 31.12 8.63
N ALA A 592 -35.28 30.97 9.95
CA ALA A 592 -34.15 30.58 10.80
C ALA A 592 -33.61 29.18 10.47
N ALA A 593 -34.50 28.22 10.20
CA ALA A 593 -34.12 26.86 9.80
C ALA A 593 -33.42 26.84 8.43
N ALA A 594 -33.89 27.63 7.46
CA ALA A 594 -33.26 27.76 6.15
C ALA A 594 -31.86 28.39 6.24
N VAL A 595 -31.68 29.40 7.10
CA VAL A 595 -30.38 30.05 7.34
C VAL A 595 -29.37 29.06 7.96
N LEU A 596 -29.78 28.26 8.95
CA LEU A 596 -28.91 27.26 9.59
C LEU A 596 -28.50 26.13 8.64
N LEU A 597 -29.41 25.68 7.77
CA LEU A 597 -29.11 24.70 6.70
C LEU A 597 -28.11 25.24 5.67
N ILE A 598 -28.12 26.55 5.41
CA ILE A 598 -27.20 27.21 4.48
C ILE A 598 -25.82 27.46 5.14
N ASP A 599 -25.77 27.69 6.44
CA ASP A 599 -24.52 27.91 7.19
C ASP A 599 -23.72 26.60 7.37
N GLY A 600 -24.41 25.46 7.58
CA GLY A 600 -23.77 24.14 7.64
C GLY A 600 -23.07 23.69 6.35
N LEU A 601 -23.42 24.27 5.19
CA LEU A 601 -22.71 24.05 3.92
C LEU A 601 -21.43 24.91 3.79
N GLY A 602 -21.24 25.89 4.66
CA GLY A 602 -20.07 26.77 4.72
C GLY A 602 -18.84 26.15 5.34
N GLU A 603 -18.99 25.15 6.22
CA GLU A 603 -17.87 24.53 6.96
C GLU A 603 -17.05 23.52 6.14
N ILE A 604 -17.58 23.03 5.01
CA ILE A 604 -16.91 22.00 4.18
C ILE A 604 -15.84 22.62 3.25
N ARG A 605 -16.00 23.89 2.86
CA ARG A 605 -15.10 24.55 1.88
C ARG A 605 -13.73 24.96 2.42
N PRO A 606 -13.58 25.44 3.67
CA PRO A 606 -12.26 25.74 4.24
C PRO A 606 -11.38 24.50 4.36
N GLU A 607 -11.96 23.34 4.73
CA GLU A 607 -11.25 22.07 4.78
C GLU A 607 -10.82 21.59 3.38
N LEU A 608 -11.67 21.76 2.37
CA LEU A 608 -11.31 21.48 0.97
C LEU A 608 -10.22 22.42 0.42
N ALA A 609 -10.25 23.70 0.82
CA ALA A 609 -9.23 24.68 0.45
C ALA A 609 -7.90 24.44 1.18
N LYS A 610 -7.93 23.97 2.44
CA LYS A 610 -6.73 23.49 3.15
C LYS A 610 -6.11 22.30 2.44
N LEU A 611 -6.92 21.31 2.04
CA LEU A 611 -6.50 20.16 1.24
C LEU A 611 -5.87 20.55 -0.11
N GLN A 612 -6.41 21.59 -0.77
CA GLN A 612 -5.84 22.13 -2.01
C GLN A 612 -4.59 22.98 -1.78
N ALA A 613 -4.46 23.66 -0.65
CA ALA A 613 -3.27 24.45 -0.29
C ALA A 613 -2.09 23.56 0.14
N SER A 614 -2.35 22.42 0.80
CA SER A 614 -1.33 21.40 1.09
C SER A 614 -0.70 20.82 -0.19
N LYS A 615 -1.43 20.81 -1.31
CA LYS A 615 -0.94 20.45 -2.65
C LYS A 615 0.20 21.36 -3.16
N TYR A 616 0.34 22.56 -2.62
CA TYR A 616 1.35 23.54 -3.06
C TYR A 616 2.59 23.59 -2.15
N GLN A 617 2.47 23.16 -0.89
CA GLN A 617 3.61 23.07 0.04
C GLN A 617 4.40 21.77 -0.16
N LEU A 618 3.73 20.65 -0.48
CA LEU A 618 4.37 19.36 -0.80
C LEU A 618 5.09 19.32 -2.16
N LYS A 619 4.90 20.32 -3.03
CA LYS A 619 5.66 20.45 -4.29
C LYS A 619 6.93 21.29 -4.15
N LYS A 620 7.17 21.89 -2.98
CA LYS A 620 8.26 22.85 -2.75
C LYS A 620 9.18 22.46 -1.57
N ALA A 621 8.73 21.58 -0.68
CA ALA A 621 9.62 20.77 0.16
C ALA A 621 9.99 19.50 -0.64
#